data_AF-A0A920BJG0-F1
#
_entry.id   AF-A0A920BJG0-F1
#
_cell.length_a   1.000
_cell.length_b   1.000
_cell.length_c   1.000
_cell.angle_alpha   90.00
_cell.angle_beta   90.00
_cell.angle_gamma   90.00
#
_symmetry.space_group_name_H-M   'P 1'
#
loop_
_entity.id
_entity.type
_entity.pdbx_description
1 polymer ?
#
loop_
_entity_poly.entity_id
_entity_poly.type
_entity_poly.pdbx_seq_one_letter_code
_entity_poly.pdbx_strand_id
1 'polypeptide(L)'
;MGEALLAGLLSADWASSEDISVVEPDEARREELQGKFKEVECSATLTISDNYLLAVKPQLISTVCEELNIHNPRRVISIAAGVTIQSIEANFDSDTAVLRVMPNTPAMVGEGMSAIAAGSFTSPKIWIGQAQYSQL
;
A
#
# COMPACT_ATOMS: atom_id res chain seq x y z
N MET A 1 -1.92 -1.64 -11.03
CA MET A 1 -1.97 -2.52 -9.84
C MET A 1 -2.60 -1.81 -8.66
N GLY A 2 -2.12 -0.62 -8.23
CA GLY A 2 -2.74 0.13 -7.13
C GLY A 2 -4.25 0.32 -7.26
N GLU A 3 -4.72 0.72 -8.44
CA GLU A 3 -6.16 0.81 -8.75
C GLU A 3 -6.93 -0.51 -8.53
N ALA A 4 -6.35 -1.65 -8.92
CA ALA A 4 -7.00 -2.95 -8.75
C ALA A 4 -7.13 -3.31 -7.27
N LEU A 5 -6.12 -2.99 -6.46
CA LEU A 5 -6.18 -3.17 -5.02
C LEU A 5 -7.21 -2.23 -4.38
N LEU A 6 -7.26 -0.96 -4.79
CA LEU A 6 -8.30 -0.02 -4.35
C LEU A 6 -9.70 -0.54 -4.65
N ALA A 7 -9.95 -0.97 -5.90
CA ALA A 7 -11.22 -1.55 -6.30
C ALA A 7 -11.57 -2.81 -5.49
N GLY A 8 -10.58 -3.65 -5.20
CA GLY A 8 -10.75 -4.83 -4.36
C GLY A 8 -11.11 -4.47 -2.91
N LEU A 9 -10.42 -3.49 -2.31
CA LEU A 9 -10.67 -3.05 -0.93
C LEU A 9 -12.09 -2.46 -0.77
N LEU A 10 -12.51 -1.61 -1.72
CA LEU A 10 -13.84 -1.02 -1.72
C LEU A 10 -14.93 -2.07 -1.96
N SER A 11 -14.74 -2.98 -2.92
CA SER A 11 -15.74 -4.02 -3.20
C SER A 11 -15.88 -5.06 -2.09
N ALA A 12 -14.84 -5.25 -1.28
CA ALA A 12 -14.85 -6.12 -0.11
C ALA A 12 -15.36 -5.42 1.18
N ASP A 13 -15.76 -4.15 1.11
CA ASP A 13 -16.17 -3.34 2.26
C ASP A 13 -15.12 -3.38 3.40
N TRP A 14 -13.84 -3.37 3.02
CA TRP A 14 -12.73 -3.52 3.98
C TRP A 14 -12.52 -2.26 4.83
N ALA A 15 -12.80 -1.09 4.26
CA ALA A 15 -12.81 0.20 4.93
C ALA A 15 -13.78 1.14 4.20
N SER A 16 -14.27 2.16 4.91
CA SER A 16 -15.09 3.21 4.30
C SER A 16 -14.26 3.97 3.27
N SER A 17 -14.92 4.51 2.23
CA SER A 17 -14.24 5.32 1.22
C SER A 17 -13.54 6.56 1.82
N GLU A 18 -14.09 7.11 2.90
CA GLU A 18 -13.52 8.25 3.66
C GLU A 18 -12.24 7.89 4.40
N ASP A 19 -12.01 6.61 4.69
CA ASP A 19 -10.80 6.10 5.36
C ASP A 19 -9.67 5.80 4.36
N ILE A 20 -9.93 5.96 3.06
CA ILE A 20 -8.99 5.67 1.97
C ILE A 20 -8.73 6.96 1.18
N SER A 21 -7.46 7.26 0.95
CA SER A 21 -7.02 8.31 0.03
C SER A 21 -6.04 7.74 -0.99
N VAL A 22 -6.00 8.36 -2.17
CA VAL A 22 -5.10 7.99 -3.27
C VAL A 22 -4.20 9.16 -3.58
N VAL A 23 -2.89 8.93 -3.59
CA VAL A 23 -1.91 9.90 -4.05
C VAL A 23 -1.47 9.52 -5.46
N GLU A 24 -1.80 10.37 -6.44
CA GLU A 24 -1.46 10.19 -7.85
C GLU A 24 -0.98 11.53 -8.42
N PRO A 25 0.33 11.69 -8.71
CA PRO A 25 0.88 12.95 -9.19
C PRO A 25 0.44 13.28 -10.63
N ASP A 26 0.20 12.28 -11.48
CA ASP A 26 -0.27 12.51 -12.85
C ASP A 26 -1.72 13.01 -12.85
N GLU A 27 -1.94 14.22 -13.36
CA GLU A 27 -3.24 14.89 -13.29
C GLU A 27 -4.33 14.15 -14.06
N ALA A 28 -4.06 13.71 -15.29
CA ALA A 28 -5.03 12.98 -16.09
C ALA A 28 -5.42 11.66 -15.43
N ARG A 29 -4.45 10.95 -14.86
CA ARG A 29 -4.70 9.71 -14.12
C ARG A 29 -5.47 9.94 -12.82
N ARG A 30 -5.15 11.01 -12.10
CA ARG A 30 -5.86 11.42 -10.88
C ARG A 30 -7.32 11.75 -11.17
N GLU A 31 -7.62 12.47 -12.25
CA GLU A 31 -8.99 12.76 -12.68
C GLU A 31 -9.76 11.48 -13.05
N GLU A 32 -9.12 10.55 -13.76
CA GLU A 32 -9.71 9.24 -14.09
C GLU A 32 -10.07 8.45 -12.83
N LEU A 33 -9.15 8.39 -11.85
CA LEU A 33 -9.36 7.72 -10.58
C LEU A 33 -10.48 8.38 -9.77
N GLN A 34 -10.49 9.70 -9.67
CA GLN A 34 -11.53 10.45 -8.97
C GLN A 34 -12.92 10.25 -9.62
N GLY A 35 -12.98 10.20 -10.95
CA GLY A 35 -14.21 9.92 -11.68
C GLY A 35 -14.75 8.51 -11.46
N LYS A 36 -13.84 7.52 -11.34
CA LYS A 36 -14.18 6.11 -11.11
C LYS A 36 -14.55 5.81 -9.65
N PHE A 37 -13.82 6.39 -8.70
CA PHE A 37 -14.00 6.20 -7.26
C PHE A 37 -14.43 7.52 -6.61
N LYS A 38 -15.66 7.94 -6.88
CA LYS A 38 -16.17 9.29 -6.54
C LYS A 38 -16.10 9.64 -5.05
N GLU A 39 -16.12 8.63 -4.19
CA GLU A 39 -16.17 8.79 -2.74
C GLU A 39 -14.78 8.70 -2.09
N VAL A 40 -13.73 8.45 -2.89
CA VAL A 40 -12.33 8.38 -2.44
C VAL A 40 -11.62 9.67 -2.83
N GLU A 41 -10.93 10.29 -1.87
CA GLU A 41 -10.15 11.50 -2.14
C GLU A 41 -8.89 11.15 -2.95
N CYS A 42 -8.72 11.82 -4.10
CA CYS A 42 -7.52 11.70 -4.92
C CYS A 42 -6.70 13.00 -4.90
N SER A 43 -5.45 12.92 -4.45
CA SER A 43 -4.54 14.05 -4.23
C SER A 43 -3.28 13.94 -5.09
N ALA A 44 -2.69 15.08 -5.44
CA ALA A 44 -1.37 15.14 -6.09
C ALA A 44 -0.21 14.98 -5.09
N THR A 45 -0.47 15.31 -3.83
CA THR A 45 0.52 15.38 -2.75
C THR A 45 0.21 14.34 -1.68
N LEU A 46 1.23 13.97 -0.92
CA LEU A 46 1.09 13.04 0.18
C LEU A 46 0.00 13.50 1.17
N THR A 47 -0.91 12.59 1.52
CA THR A 47 -1.86 12.75 2.63
C THR A 47 -1.30 12.08 3.89
N ILE A 48 -1.44 12.72 5.04
CA ILE A 48 -0.95 12.20 6.32
C ILE A 48 -1.83 11.03 6.76
N SER A 49 -1.21 9.89 7.05
CA SER A 49 -1.86 8.65 7.49
C SER A 49 -0.89 7.83 8.34
N ASP A 50 -1.40 6.93 9.15
CA ASP A 50 -0.58 5.95 9.88
C ASP A 50 -0.14 4.78 8.99
N ASN A 51 -0.87 4.51 7.89
CA ASN A 51 -0.67 3.33 7.05
C ASN A 51 -0.60 3.71 5.58
N TYR A 52 0.42 3.20 4.89
CA TYR A 52 0.67 3.49 3.49
C TYR A 52 0.79 2.21 2.64
N LEU A 53 0.18 2.23 1.45
CA LEU A 53 0.36 1.22 0.41
C LEU A 53 1.17 1.82 -0.75
N LEU A 54 2.41 1.39 -0.91
CA LEU A 54 3.29 1.84 -1.98
C LEU A 54 3.00 1.06 -3.27
N ALA A 55 2.19 1.66 -4.13
CA ALA A 55 1.84 1.16 -5.46
C ALA A 55 2.61 1.88 -6.59
N VAL A 56 3.80 2.41 -6.28
CA VAL A 56 4.64 3.18 -7.20
C VAL A 56 5.67 2.30 -7.93
N LYS A 57 6.32 2.88 -8.94
CA LYS A 57 7.43 2.20 -9.65
C LYS A 57 8.60 1.95 -8.68
N PRO A 58 9.36 0.84 -8.84
CA PRO A 58 10.47 0.49 -7.95
C PRO A 58 11.50 1.61 -7.72
N GLN A 59 11.78 2.40 -8.75
CA GLN A 59 12.77 3.48 -8.70
C GLN A 59 12.34 4.66 -7.82
N LEU A 60 11.05 4.78 -7.50
CA LEU A 60 10.50 5.87 -6.69
C LEU A 60 10.39 5.50 -5.21
N ILE A 61 10.66 4.24 -4.82
CA ILE A 61 10.40 3.79 -3.45
C ILE A 61 11.23 4.55 -2.42
N SER A 62 12.52 4.78 -2.67
CA SER A 62 13.38 5.55 -1.74
C SER A 62 12.81 6.95 -1.50
N THR A 63 12.55 7.69 -2.59
CA THR A 63 12.02 9.05 -2.53
C THR A 63 10.69 9.13 -1.80
N VAL A 64 9.77 8.20 -2.06
CA VAL A 64 8.48 8.18 -1.34
C VAL A 64 8.69 7.81 0.12
N CYS A 65 9.54 6.84 0.45
CA CYS A 65 9.79 6.48 1.85
C CYS A 65 10.43 7.62 2.65
N GLU A 66 11.34 8.39 2.04
CA GLU A 66 11.92 9.59 2.64
C GLU A 66 10.84 10.64 2.96
N GLU A 67 9.89 10.87 2.04
CA GLU A 67 8.76 11.77 2.25
C GLU A 67 7.84 11.27 3.39
N LEU A 68 7.60 9.95 3.44
CA LEU A 68 6.80 9.32 4.50
C LEU A 68 7.48 9.39 5.87
N ASN A 69 8.80 9.20 5.95
CA ASN A 69 9.52 9.08 7.24
C ASN A 69 9.33 10.33 8.12
N ILE A 70 9.18 11.51 7.52
CA ILE A 70 8.90 12.78 8.20
C ILE A 70 7.61 12.70 9.06
N HIS A 71 6.67 11.82 8.68
CA HIS A 71 5.38 11.64 9.33
C HIS A 71 5.33 10.41 10.27
N ASN A 72 6.44 9.70 10.49
CA ASN A 72 6.53 8.54 11.37
C ASN A 72 5.44 7.49 11.11
N PRO A 73 5.41 6.90 9.90
CA PRO A 73 4.35 5.97 9.52
C PRO A 73 4.37 4.75 10.44
N ARG A 74 3.20 4.32 10.91
CA ARG A 74 3.10 3.08 11.69
C ARG A 74 3.36 1.86 10.82
N ARG A 75 2.90 1.88 9.57
CA ARG A 75 3.01 0.74 8.64
C ARG A 75 3.19 1.18 7.19
N VAL A 76 4.04 0.44 6.49
CA VAL A 76 4.24 0.57 5.04
C VAL A 76 4.11 -0.80 4.39
N ILE A 77 3.19 -0.91 3.43
CA ILE A 77 3.00 -2.09 2.60
C ILE A 77 3.52 -1.75 1.20
N SER A 78 4.48 -2.49 0.67
CA SER A 78 5.00 -2.25 -0.68
C SER A 78 4.64 -3.37 -1.64
N ILE A 79 4.15 -3.00 -2.83
CA ILE A 79 3.92 -3.92 -3.95
C ILE A 79 4.94 -3.75 -5.09
N ALA A 80 6.02 -2.99 -4.84
CA ALA A 80 7.05 -2.76 -5.84
C ALA A 80 7.86 -4.04 -6.11
N ALA A 81 7.89 -4.44 -7.38
CA ALA A 81 8.70 -5.56 -7.84
C ALA A 81 10.20 -5.25 -7.66
N GLY A 82 10.98 -6.25 -7.25
CA GLY A 82 12.44 -6.15 -7.17
C GLY A 82 13.02 -5.29 -6.04
N VAL A 83 12.18 -4.69 -5.17
CA VAL A 83 12.67 -3.95 -4.00
C VAL A 83 12.62 -4.85 -2.77
N THR A 84 13.75 -4.96 -2.05
CA THR A 84 13.84 -5.80 -0.86
C THR A 84 13.22 -5.12 0.36
N ILE A 85 12.76 -5.90 1.34
CA ILE A 85 12.29 -5.37 2.62
C ILE A 85 13.39 -4.55 3.29
N GLN A 86 14.62 -5.06 3.32
CA GLN A 86 15.77 -4.39 3.93
C GLN A 86 16.02 -3.01 3.29
N SER A 87 15.89 -2.89 1.97
CA SER A 87 16.02 -1.61 1.27
C SER A 87 14.91 -0.62 1.62
N ILE A 88 13.71 -1.09 1.92
CA ILE A 88 12.58 -0.23 2.34
C ILE A 88 12.78 0.20 3.79
N GLU A 89 13.07 -0.75 4.69
CA GLU A 89 13.31 -0.49 6.12
C GLU A 89 14.45 0.51 6.35
N ALA A 90 15.47 0.51 5.49
CA ALA A 90 16.59 1.45 5.57
C ALA A 90 16.20 2.93 5.41
N ASN A 91 14.97 3.25 4.96
CA ASN A 91 14.49 4.63 4.84
C ASN A 91 13.77 5.14 6.09
N PHE A 92 13.43 4.25 7.03
CA PHE A 92 12.63 4.60 8.19
C PHE A 92 13.46 4.56 9.46
N ASP A 93 13.17 5.50 10.35
CA ASP A 93 13.64 5.40 11.73
C ASP A 93 12.98 4.18 12.39
N SER A 94 13.71 3.53 13.31
CA SER A 94 13.30 2.27 13.94
C SER A 94 11.87 2.37 14.47
N ASP A 95 11.02 1.40 14.08
CA ASP A 95 9.64 1.11 14.54
C ASP A 95 8.58 1.04 13.42
N THR A 96 8.89 1.49 12.19
CA THR A 96 7.96 1.37 11.06
C THR A 96 7.79 -0.10 10.63
N ALA A 97 6.57 -0.63 10.72
CA ALA A 97 6.28 -2.00 10.28
C ALA A 97 6.22 -2.08 8.74
N VAL A 98 7.20 -2.74 8.11
CA VAL A 98 7.26 -2.92 6.67
C VAL A 98 6.72 -4.30 6.26
N LEU A 99 5.80 -4.33 5.29
CA LEU A 99 5.38 -5.56 4.62
C LEU A 99 5.67 -5.45 3.13
N ARG A 100 6.19 -6.53 2.54
CA ARG A 100 6.28 -6.68 1.09
C ARG A 100 5.20 -7.63 0.62
N VAL A 101 4.42 -7.18 -0.35
CA VAL A 101 3.34 -7.96 -0.97
C VAL A 101 3.62 -8.06 -2.46
N MET A 102 3.52 -9.24 -3.05
CA MET A 102 3.71 -9.44 -4.48
C MET A 102 2.39 -9.94 -5.08
N PRO A 103 1.49 -9.04 -5.49
CA PRO A 103 0.26 -9.42 -6.19
C PRO A 103 0.56 -9.81 -7.64
N ASN A 104 -0.42 -10.44 -8.29
CA ASN A 104 -0.37 -10.75 -9.72
C ASN A 104 -1.51 -10.06 -10.51
N THR A 105 -1.42 -10.07 -11.83
CA THR A 105 -2.37 -9.39 -12.73
C THR A 105 -3.83 -9.88 -12.65
N PRO A 106 -4.14 -11.15 -12.33
CA PRO A 106 -5.51 -11.59 -12.03
C PRO A 106 -6.24 -10.77 -10.94
N ALA A 107 -5.53 -10.04 -10.08
CA ALA A 107 -6.16 -9.11 -9.13
C ALA A 107 -7.03 -8.05 -9.81
N MET A 108 -6.76 -7.69 -11.08
CA MET A 108 -7.57 -6.74 -11.85
C MET A 108 -9.00 -7.25 -12.14
N VAL A 109 -9.24 -8.55 -11.99
CA VAL A 109 -10.55 -9.19 -12.17
C VAL A 109 -11.02 -9.89 -10.90
N GLY A 110 -10.41 -9.59 -9.74
CA GLY A 110 -10.79 -10.17 -8.44
C GLY A 110 -10.23 -11.56 -8.15
N GLU A 111 -9.48 -12.17 -9.08
CA GLU A 111 -8.96 -13.55 -8.97
C GLU A 111 -7.46 -13.57 -8.62
N GLY A 112 -7.03 -12.57 -7.85
CA GLY A 112 -5.62 -12.34 -7.53
C GLY A 112 -5.05 -13.34 -6.53
N MET A 113 -3.74 -13.57 -6.62
CA MET A 113 -2.94 -14.18 -5.56
C MET A 113 -1.83 -13.22 -5.16
N SER A 114 -1.51 -13.22 -3.86
CA SER A 114 -0.47 -12.36 -3.29
C SER A 114 0.46 -13.17 -2.40
N ALA A 115 1.76 -13.09 -2.66
CA ALA A 115 2.78 -13.53 -1.69
C ALA A 115 3.04 -12.39 -0.71
N ILE A 116 3.23 -12.70 0.58
CA ILE A 116 3.46 -11.71 1.63
C ILE A 116 4.73 -12.08 2.40
N ALA A 117 5.56 -11.08 2.67
CA ALA A 117 6.73 -11.20 3.52
C ALA A 117 6.76 -10.02 4.50
N ALA A 118 6.98 -10.34 5.77
CA ALA A 118 7.00 -9.37 6.87
C ALA A 118 8.44 -8.91 7.16
N GLY A 119 8.60 -7.63 7.46
CA GLY A 119 9.84 -7.04 7.93
C GLY A 119 10.06 -7.15 9.43
N SER A 120 11.22 -6.68 9.85
CA SER A 120 11.81 -6.79 11.18
C SER A 120 10.93 -6.23 12.29
N PHE A 121 10.22 -5.14 12.01
CA PHE A 121 9.36 -4.44 12.98
C PHE A 121 7.88 -4.85 12.92
N THR A 122 7.56 -5.92 12.18
CA THR A 122 6.17 -6.36 12.04
C THR A 122 5.75 -7.24 13.22
N SER A 123 4.65 -6.88 13.88
CA SER A 123 4.11 -7.71 14.97
C SER A 123 3.64 -9.10 14.47
N PRO A 124 3.75 -10.17 15.28
CA PRO A 124 3.34 -11.52 14.90
C PRO A 124 1.87 -11.67 14.48
N LYS A 125 0.99 -10.77 14.98
CA LYS A 125 -0.40 -10.68 14.53
C LYS A 125 -0.47 -9.85 13.24
N ILE A 126 -0.20 -10.49 12.11
CA ILE A 126 -0.55 -9.93 10.81
C ILE A 126 -1.98 -10.39 10.51
N TRP A 127 -2.93 -9.47 10.57
CA TRP A 127 -4.31 -9.76 10.19
C TRP A 127 -4.39 -9.73 8.65
N ILE A 128 -4.40 -10.91 8.03
CA ILE A 128 -4.63 -11.10 6.60
C ILE A 128 -6.07 -11.65 6.54
N GLY A 129 -7.01 -10.90 5.94
CA GLY A 129 -8.45 -11.18 6.04
C GLY A 129 -8.84 -12.66 5.88
N GLN A 130 -9.80 -13.11 6.69
CA GLN A 130 -10.38 -14.47 6.85
C GLN A 130 -9.45 -15.70 6.91
N ALA A 131 -8.18 -15.61 6.52
CA ALA A 131 -7.20 -16.66 6.69
C ALA A 131 -6.26 -16.28 7.83
N GLN A 132 -6.61 -16.71 9.05
CA GLN A 132 -5.64 -16.79 10.14
C GLN A 132 -4.51 -17.73 9.70
N TYR A 133 -3.39 -17.17 9.22
CA TYR A 133 -2.14 -17.93 9.19
C TYR A 133 -1.49 -17.78 10.56
N SER A 134 -1.80 -18.74 11.45
CA SER A 134 -0.93 -19.06 12.58
C SER A 134 0.39 -19.56 12.00
N GLN A 135 1.48 -18.84 12.30
CA GLN A 135 2.83 -19.18 11.90
C GLN A 135 3.14 -20.65 12.27
N LEU A 136 3.84 -21.33 11.35
CA LEU A 136 4.63 -22.54 11.66
C LEU A 136 5.78 -22.18 12.61
#